data_AF-A0A952BTU2-F1
#
_entry.id   AF-A0A952BTU2-F1
#
_cell.length_a   1.000
_cell.length_b   1.000
_cell.length_c   1.000
_cell.angle_alpha   90.00
_cell.angle_beta   90.00
_cell.angle_gamma   90.00
#
_symmetry.space_group_name_H-M   'P 1'
#
loop_
_entity.id
_entity.type
_entity.pdbx_description
1 polymer ?
#
loop_
_entity_poly.entity_id
_entity_poly.type
_entity_poly.pdbx_seq_one_letter_code
_entity_poly.pdbx_strand_id
1 'polypeptide(L)'
;MRYFLTFLIILTSMMFYGCGGVSSGNDESSDAPPVGGGGGGGDGGDNPLGSFSKLSSKVADGPIQGANVWVASVRKGPLTTEPVSTDASGNVSVSVPNTVLMTMADDDILYWYAVATADSKVNVNGVNKDLVANQFRFRSIIGKGSEARAGASLGSFVPSPQTSSVSHFSNAAFVIVETKLGRSEPIRPDITTSTGLDLFSNALDAVNRDIADSTSPVARKFKLIAMATKAIVEDGMTQILEGGKSGLEQSDQILLELGQSTNLNLASQFVQAIPTLSARVSEDLTSSLFSAGFDPGVTSVIQSISNQSISTAATVSLPVIRLPSLLDVAPENGVDIVDGIVPAASSPISSGGGLRFRSAFNPGSNKSIYIPAN
;
A
#
# COMPACT_ATOMS: atom_id res chain seq x y z
N MET A 1 -51.82 30.14 11.75
CA MET A 1 -51.55 30.68 13.11
C MET A 1 -50.37 29.93 13.68
N ARG A 2 -49.45 30.69 14.30
CA ARG A 2 -48.05 30.36 14.62
C ARG A 2 -47.91 29.80 16.04
N TYR A 3 -46.98 28.87 16.24
CA TYR A 3 -46.11 28.68 17.42
C TYR A 3 -44.82 28.03 16.87
N PHE A 4 -43.66 28.66 16.69
CA PHE A 4 -42.78 29.45 17.57
C PHE A 4 -42.23 28.64 18.75
N LEU A 5 -41.08 27.98 18.54
CA LEU A 5 -40.14 27.72 19.64
C LEU A 5 -38.69 27.70 19.11
N THR A 6 -37.96 28.72 19.52
CA THR A 6 -36.57 29.02 19.23
C THR A 6 -35.70 28.39 20.32
N PHE A 7 -34.58 27.75 19.98
CA PHE A 7 -33.49 27.50 20.92
C PHE A 7 -32.19 28.09 20.36
N LEU A 8 -31.75 29.14 21.04
CA LEU A 8 -30.48 29.85 20.92
C LEU A 8 -29.81 29.68 22.29
N ILE A 9 -28.64 29.07 22.38
CA ILE A 9 -27.80 29.14 23.59
C ILE A 9 -26.41 29.62 23.18
N ILE A 10 -26.02 30.67 23.88
CA ILE A 10 -24.89 31.56 23.69
C ILE A 10 -23.64 30.98 24.35
N LEU A 11 -22.53 31.17 23.65
CA LEU A 11 -21.15 30.89 24.01
C LEU A 11 -20.60 32.00 24.94
N THR A 12 -20.17 31.66 26.16
CA THR A 12 -19.25 32.52 26.95
C THR A 12 -18.45 31.73 28.00
N SER A 13 -17.16 31.61 27.72
CA SER A 13 -15.98 31.85 28.58
C SER A 13 -15.95 31.43 30.07
N MET A 14 -15.00 30.55 30.40
CA MET A 14 -14.21 30.55 31.64
C MET A 14 -12.73 30.38 31.24
N MET A 15 -11.87 31.39 31.37
CA MET A 15 -11.16 31.84 32.59
C MET A 15 -10.27 30.74 33.21
N PHE A 16 -8.97 30.78 32.89
CA PHE A 16 -7.90 30.48 33.84
C PHE A 16 -6.81 31.55 33.74
N TYR A 17 -6.86 32.49 34.69
CA TYR A 17 -5.74 33.31 35.12
C TYR A 17 -5.05 32.58 36.27
N GLY A 18 -3.72 32.46 36.19
CA GLY A 18 -2.84 32.11 37.30
C GLY A 18 -1.60 32.99 37.22
N CYS A 19 -1.50 33.95 38.14
CA CYS A 19 -0.47 34.97 38.27
C CYS A 19 0.51 34.59 39.38
N GLY A 20 1.79 34.95 39.24
CA GLY A 20 2.69 35.08 40.39
C GLY A 20 4.19 35.15 40.10
N GLY A 21 4.75 36.35 40.16
CA GLY A 21 6.01 36.58 40.90
C GLY A 21 7.27 36.96 40.12
N VAL A 22 7.72 38.19 40.31
CA VAL A 22 8.81 38.92 39.64
C VAL A 22 10.16 38.77 40.38
N SER A 23 11.29 38.93 39.68
CA SER A 23 12.45 39.63 40.25
C SER A 23 13.29 40.31 39.17
N SER A 24 13.78 41.49 39.55
CA SER A 24 14.42 42.55 38.78
C SER A 24 15.95 42.45 38.84
N GLY A 25 16.64 42.97 37.82
CA GLY A 25 18.05 43.36 37.94
C GLY A 25 18.69 43.67 36.59
N ASN A 26 18.80 44.97 36.29
CA ASN A 26 19.55 45.56 35.19
C ASN A 26 21.05 45.20 35.26
N ASP A 27 21.73 45.19 34.11
CA ASP A 27 22.97 45.95 33.92
C ASP A 27 23.39 46.04 32.45
N GLU A 28 24.12 47.10 32.17
CA GLU A 28 24.36 47.77 30.89
C GLU A 28 25.45 47.13 30.00
N SER A 29 25.41 47.56 28.74
CA SER A 29 26.56 48.03 27.95
C SER A 29 27.42 47.04 27.12
N SER A 30 27.33 47.29 25.81
CA SER A 30 28.41 47.60 24.85
C SER A 30 29.47 46.56 24.43
N ASP A 31 29.67 46.60 23.11
CA ASP A 31 30.90 46.43 22.34
C ASP A 31 31.31 45.04 21.83
N ALA A 32 31.78 45.10 20.58
CA ALA A 32 31.94 44.02 19.62
C ALA A 32 33.32 43.30 19.73
N PRO A 33 33.70 42.51 18.70
CA PRO A 33 33.96 41.07 18.79
C PRO A 33 35.43 40.70 19.06
N PRO A 34 35.75 39.40 19.09
CA PRO A 34 36.95 39.00 18.35
C PRO A 34 36.77 37.77 17.44
N VAL A 35 37.58 37.86 16.38
CA VAL A 35 37.99 36.83 15.43
C VAL A 35 38.89 35.80 16.12
N GLY A 36 38.76 34.53 15.77
CA GLY A 36 39.92 33.63 15.64
C GLY A 36 39.87 32.28 16.36
N GLY A 37 39.91 31.20 15.56
CA GLY A 37 40.91 30.13 15.74
C GLY A 37 40.48 28.81 16.40
N GLY A 38 40.52 27.73 15.62
CA GLY A 38 40.54 26.33 16.07
C GLY A 38 39.39 25.52 15.44
N GLY A 39 39.54 24.78 14.35
CA GLY A 39 40.65 23.87 14.03
C GLY A 39 40.37 22.49 14.62
N GLY A 40 39.54 21.71 13.93
CA GLY A 40 39.15 20.35 14.34
C GLY A 40 38.43 19.61 13.21
N GLY A 41 39.09 19.52 12.05
CA GLY A 41 38.75 18.54 11.03
C GLY A 41 39.17 17.14 11.49
N GLY A 42 38.46 16.12 11.01
CA GLY A 42 38.79 14.73 11.29
C GLY A 42 37.63 13.82 11.01
N ASP A 43 37.28 13.71 9.73
CA ASP A 43 36.33 12.79 9.13
C ASP A 43 36.32 11.42 9.83
N GLY A 44 35.30 11.19 10.66
CA GLY A 44 34.82 9.85 10.92
C GLY A 44 34.21 9.35 9.63
N GLY A 45 35.01 8.63 8.84
CA GLY A 45 34.55 7.90 7.67
C GLY A 45 33.51 6.87 8.09
N ASP A 46 32.27 7.31 8.27
CA ASP A 46 31.11 6.45 8.39
C ASP A 46 30.90 5.84 7.02
N ASN A 47 31.53 4.68 6.84
CA ASN A 47 31.33 3.86 5.67
C ASN A 47 29.82 3.56 5.59
N PRO A 48 29.07 4.06 4.58
CA PRO A 48 27.60 3.95 4.53
C PRO A 48 27.11 2.50 4.39
N LEU A 49 28.05 1.55 4.26
CA LEU A 49 27.83 0.12 4.21
C LEU A 49 27.52 -0.51 5.60
N GLY A 50 27.79 0.21 6.70
CA GLY A 50 27.46 -0.24 8.06
C GLY A 50 26.26 0.46 8.72
N SER A 51 25.64 1.43 8.03
CA SER A 51 24.57 2.27 8.58
C SER A 51 23.17 1.74 8.26
N PHE A 52 22.20 2.14 9.08
CA PHE A 52 20.79 1.76 8.98
C PHE A 52 19.93 3.00 8.75
N SER A 53 18.94 2.88 7.87
CA SER A 53 17.85 3.84 7.78
C SER A 53 16.75 3.47 8.77
N LYS A 54 16.40 4.39 9.67
CA LYS A 54 15.32 4.21 10.64
C LYS A 54 14.02 4.75 10.05
N LEU A 55 13.11 3.84 9.76
CA LEU A 55 11.80 4.13 9.18
C LEU A 55 10.76 4.05 10.30
N SER A 56 9.95 5.08 10.47
CA SER A 56 8.93 5.13 11.52
C SER A 56 7.55 5.24 10.91
N SER A 57 6.58 4.55 11.50
CA SER A 57 5.20 4.55 11.06
C SER A 57 4.24 4.36 12.23
N LYS A 58 2.97 4.60 11.99
CA LYS A 58 1.87 4.24 12.88
C LYS A 58 0.91 3.30 12.18
N VAL A 59 0.49 2.21 12.84
CA VAL A 59 -0.56 1.31 12.35
C VAL A 59 -1.87 1.68 13.06
N ALA A 60 -2.85 2.14 12.28
CA ALA A 60 -4.08 2.67 12.84
C ALA A 60 -5.31 2.41 11.96
N ASP A 61 -6.35 1.90 12.62
CA ASP A 61 -7.76 1.97 12.26
C ASP A 61 -8.49 1.98 13.62
N GLY A 62 -8.20 3.04 14.38
CA GLY A 62 -7.93 2.96 15.83
C GLY A 62 -6.47 2.52 16.10
N PRO A 63 -5.73 3.12 17.05
CA PRO A 63 -4.36 2.67 17.36
C PRO A 63 -4.27 1.15 17.57
N ILE A 64 -3.38 0.47 16.83
CA ILE A 64 -3.25 -1.00 16.91
C ILE A 64 -1.98 -1.38 17.64
N GLN A 65 -2.12 -1.97 18.82
CA GLN A 65 -1.02 -2.52 19.62
C GLN A 65 -0.70 -3.96 19.21
N GLY A 66 0.57 -4.36 19.31
CA GLY A 66 0.97 -5.77 19.21
C GLY A 66 1.01 -6.34 17.79
N ALA A 67 0.85 -5.50 16.77
CA ALA A 67 0.87 -5.92 15.37
C ALA A 67 2.31 -6.09 14.89
N ASN A 68 2.59 -7.15 14.13
CA ASN A 68 3.89 -7.35 13.52
C ASN A 68 4.02 -6.52 12.25
N VAL A 69 5.08 -5.73 12.16
CA VAL A 69 5.32 -4.83 11.02
C VAL A 69 6.67 -5.13 10.36
N TRP A 70 6.65 -5.24 9.04
CA TRP A 70 7.83 -5.33 8.19
C TRP A 70 7.90 -4.12 7.26
N VAL A 71 9.12 -3.78 6.86
CA VAL A 71 9.37 -3.04 5.62
C VAL A 71 9.66 -4.07 4.55
N ALA A 72 8.93 -4.02 3.45
CA ALA A 72 9.08 -4.95 2.34
C ALA A 72 9.23 -4.21 1.02
N SER A 73 9.78 -4.91 0.05
CA SER A 73 9.80 -4.54 -1.36
C SER A 73 8.92 -5.52 -2.11
N VAL A 74 8.20 -5.04 -3.13
CA VAL A 74 7.34 -5.94 -3.89
C VAL A 74 8.20 -6.99 -4.64
N ARG A 75 9.36 -6.60 -5.17
CA ARG A 75 10.26 -7.53 -5.88
C ARG A 75 11.08 -8.44 -4.95
N LYS A 76 11.58 -7.89 -3.84
CA LYS A 76 12.54 -8.57 -2.96
C LYS A 76 11.93 -9.23 -1.73
N GLY A 77 10.68 -8.93 -1.40
CA GLY A 77 10.06 -9.39 -0.16
C GLY A 77 10.52 -8.58 1.06
N PRO A 78 10.62 -9.17 2.27
CA PRO A 78 10.97 -8.43 3.47
C PRO A 78 12.41 -7.89 3.40
N LEU A 79 12.58 -6.62 3.80
CA LEU A 79 13.89 -5.97 3.88
C LEU A 79 14.54 -6.11 5.26
N THR A 80 13.81 -6.66 6.23
CA THR A 80 14.30 -7.04 7.56
C THR A 80 13.97 -8.51 7.83
N THR A 81 14.82 -9.20 8.60
CA THR A 81 14.62 -10.61 8.92
C THR A 81 13.45 -10.84 9.85
N GLU A 82 13.29 -9.98 10.86
CA GLU A 82 12.25 -10.08 11.87
C GLU A 82 11.27 -8.89 11.76
N PRO A 83 9.98 -9.10 12.07
CA PRO A 83 9.04 -7.99 12.28
C PRO A 83 9.38 -7.20 13.53
N VAL A 84 8.89 -5.96 13.57
CA VAL A 84 8.84 -5.15 14.78
C VAL A 84 7.39 -5.02 15.24
N SER A 85 7.12 -5.26 16.52
CA SER A 85 5.79 -5.10 17.10
C SER A 85 5.44 -3.62 17.31
N THR A 86 4.19 -3.24 17.05
CA THR A 86 3.68 -1.91 17.42
C THR A 86 3.53 -1.73 18.92
N ASP A 87 3.74 -0.50 19.39
CA ASP A 87 3.50 -0.09 20.79
C ASP A 87 1.99 0.11 21.09
N ALA A 88 1.65 0.48 22.33
CA ALA A 88 0.27 0.72 22.76
C ALA A 88 -0.44 1.88 22.00
N SER A 89 0.33 2.76 21.38
CA SER A 89 -0.17 3.87 20.56
C SER A 89 -0.17 3.53 19.06
N GLY A 90 0.16 2.29 18.69
CA GLY A 90 0.28 1.82 17.33
C GLY A 90 1.54 2.27 16.59
N ASN A 91 2.50 2.90 17.27
CA ASN A 91 3.73 3.33 16.62
C ASN A 91 4.70 2.16 16.45
N VAL A 92 5.51 2.24 15.41
CA VAL A 92 6.58 1.29 15.13
C VAL A 92 7.78 2.01 14.51
N SER A 93 8.97 1.49 14.75
CA SER A 93 10.18 1.95 14.08
C SER A 93 11.03 0.76 13.65
N VAL A 94 11.31 0.67 12.36
CA VAL A 94 12.03 -0.42 11.72
C VAL A 94 13.36 0.11 11.18
N SER A 95 14.45 -0.56 11.52
CA SER A 95 15.78 -0.24 11.00
C SER A 95 16.12 -1.15 9.83
N VAL A 96 16.33 -0.56 8.64
CA VAL A 96 16.70 -1.30 7.43
C VAL A 96 18.18 -1.01 7.11
N PRO A 97 19.02 -2.03 6.88
CA PRO A 97 20.41 -1.81 6.48
C PRO A 97 20.46 -0.99 5.18
N ASN A 98 21.30 0.04 5.14
CA ASN A 98 21.45 0.87 3.95
C ASN A 98 21.97 0.06 2.76
N THR A 99 22.77 -0.98 3.00
CA THR A 99 23.21 -1.93 1.97
C THR A 99 22.05 -2.61 1.26
N VAL A 100 20.96 -2.94 1.96
CA VAL A 100 19.75 -3.53 1.36
C VAL A 100 19.03 -2.50 0.49
N LEU A 101 18.87 -1.27 0.99
CA LEU A 101 18.23 -0.16 0.26
C LEU A 101 19.02 0.23 -0.99
N MET A 102 20.35 0.21 -0.91
CA MET A 102 21.24 0.56 -2.03
C MET A 102 21.12 -0.39 -3.22
N THR A 103 20.70 -1.63 -2.99
CA THR A 103 20.57 -2.64 -4.06
C THR A 103 19.19 -2.63 -4.72
N MET A 104 18.28 -1.74 -4.32
CA MET A 104 16.92 -1.70 -4.85
C MET A 104 16.88 -1.26 -6.32
N ALA A 105 16.00 -1.88 -7.10
CA ALA A 105 15.72 -1.44 -8.47
C ALA A 105 14.91 -0.14 -8.45
N ASP A 106 15.11 0.73 -9.44
CA ASP A 106 14.55 2.09 -9.46
C ASP A 106 13.03 2.13 -9.38
N ASP A 107 12.40 1.18 -10.05
CA ASP A 107 10.96 1.00 -10.21
C ASP A 107 10.34 0.02 -9.19
N ASP A 108 11.17 -0.54 -8.29
CA ASP A 108 10.68 -1.33 -7.17
C ASP A 108 9.88 -0.47 -6.20
N ILE A 109 8.94 -1.07 -5.48
CA ILE A 109 8.06 -0.35 -4.56
C ILE A 109 8.31 -0.84 -3.14
N LEU A 110 8.69 0.09 -2.27
CA LEU A 110 8.79 -0.15 -0.85
C LEU A 110 7.41 0.05 -0.23
N TYR A 111 7.07 -0.81 0.71
CA TYR A 111 5.81 -0.72 1.44
C TYR A 111 5.96 -1.24 2.88
N TRP A 112 5.14 -0.68 3.76
CA TRP A 112 4.87 -1.22 5.08
C TRP A 112 3.92 -2.41 4.96
N TYR A 113 4.21 -3.49 5.68
CA TYR A 113 3.33 -4.64 5.82
C TYR A 113 3.04 -4.88 7.30
N ALA A 114 1.81 -4.71 7.74
CA ALA A 114 1.41 -4.89 9.13
C ALA A 114 0.38 -6.02 9.26
N VAL A 115 0.58 -6.94 10.21
CA VAL A 115 -0.28 -8.12 10.40
C VAL A 115 -0.70 -8.25 11.85
N ALA A 116 -1.98 -8.56 12.07
CA ALA A 116 -2.50 -8.91 13.39
C ALA A 116 -1.88 -10.20 13.91
N THR A 117 -1.39 -10.17 15.14
CA THR A 117 -0.94 -11.31 15.94
C THR A 117 -2.02 -11.73 16.94
N ALA A 118 -1.82 -12.82 17.67
CA ALA A 118 -2.73 -13.23 18.73
C ALA A 118 -2.74 -12.27 19.93
N ASP A 119 -1.70 -11.45 20.08
CA ASP A 119 -1.56 -10.45 21.15
C ASP A 119 -2.03 -9.05 20.70
N SER A 120 -2.50 -8.92 19.45
CA SER A 120 -2.87 -7.63 18.89
C SER A 120 -4.17 -7.10 19.49
N LYS A 121 -4.23 -5.79 19.70
CA LYS A 121 -5.43 -5.08 20.16
C LYS A 121 -5.65 -3.83 19.34
N VAL A 122 -6.90 -3.51 19.05
CA VAL A 122 -7.30 -2.22 18.48
C VAL A 122 -7.94 -1.36 19.56
N ASN A 123 -7.53 -0.09 19.66
CA ASN A 123 -8.20 0.89 20.51
C ASN A 123 -9.30 1.61 19.72
N VAL A 124 -10.55 1.36 20.09
CA VAL A 124 -11.72 2.01 19.50
C VAL A 124 -12.37 2.88 20.58
N ASN A 125 -12.34 4.20 20.40
CA ASN A 125 -12.92 5.16 21.33
C ASN A 125 -12.45 4.99 22.79
N GLY A 126 -11.17 4.67 22.99
CA GLY A 126 -10.58 4.46 24.31
C GLY A 126 -10.75 3.04 24.87
N VAL A 127 -11.46 2.15 24.17
CA VAL A 127 -11.65 0.76 24.56
C VAL A 127 -10.74 -0.15 23.74
N ASN A 128 -9.93 -0.96 24.42
CA ASN A 128 -9.10 -1.97 23.76
C ASN A 128 -9.93 -3.22 23.47
N LYS A 129 -9.93 -3.65 22.21
CA LYS A 129 -10.54 -4.89 21.74
C LYS A 129 -9.45 -5.82 21.23
N ASP A 130 -9.48 -7.08 21.65
CA ASP A 130 -8.56 -8.09 21.17
C ASP A 130 -8.84 -8.43 19.70
N LEU A 131 -7.78 -8.60 18.93
CA LEU A 131 -7.84 -9.00 17.53
C LEU A 131 -7.49 -10.48 17.38
N VAL A 132 -8.11 -11.14 16.40
CA VAL A 132 -7.72 -12.49 16.01
C VAL A 132 -6.43 -12.42 15.19
N ALA A 133 -5.55 -13.40 15.35
CA ALA A 133 -4.37 -13.52 14.50
C ALA A 133 -4.80 -13.50 13.02
N ASN A 134 -4.08 -12.76 12.19
CA ASN A 134 -4.40 -12.55 10.78
C ASN A 134 -5.73 -11.82 10.49
N GLN A 135 -6.40 -11.22 11.47
CA GLN A 135 -7.62 -10.45 11.25
C GLN A 135 -7.42 -9.28 10.28
N PHE A 136 -6.21 -8.72 10.20
CA PHE A 136 -5.84 -7.78 9.15
C PHE A 136 -4.42 -8.01 8.64
N ARG A 137 -4.21 -7.56 7.40
CA ARG A 137 -2.91 -7.49 6.72
C ARG A 137 -2.83 -6.17 5.95
N PHE A 138 -2.47 -5.10 6.66
CA PHE A 138 -2.44 -3.77 6.09
C PHE A 138 -1.17 -3.55 5.28
N ARG A 139 -1.32 -2.83 4.18
CA ARG A 139 -0.22 -2.41 3.31
C ARG A 139 -0.28 -0.90 3.10
N SER A 140 0.88 -0.26 3.16
CA SER A 140 1.00 1.18 2.86
C SER A 140 2.27 1.43 2.09
N ILE A 141 2.18 2.17 0.99
CA ILE A 141 3.34 2.43 0.13
C ILE A 141 4.24 3.46 0.80
N ILE A 142 5.53 3.18 0.84
CA ILE A 142 6.57 4.04 1.41
C ILE A 142 7.18 4.94 0.33
N GLY A 143 7.49 4.37 -0.84
CA GLY A 143 8.16 5.08 -1.91
C GLY A 143 8.77 4.15 -2.95
N LYS A 144 9.46 4.73 -3.93
CA LYS A 144 10.15 4.00 -5.00
C LYS A 144 11.55 3.56 -4.58
N GLY A 145 12.05 2.49 -5.17
CA GLY A 145 13.39 1.98 -4.91
C GLY A 145 14.49 2.98 -5.29
N SER A 146 14.26 3.81 -6.30
CA SER A 146 15.15 4.92 -6.66
C SER A 146 15.31 5.94 -5.51
N GLU A 147 14.21 6.31 -4.85
CA GLU A 147 14.20 7.24 -3.71
C GLU A 147 14.90 6.62 -2.49
N ALA A 148 14.60 5.36 -2.19
CA ALA A 148 15.23 4.63 -1.10
C ALA A 148 16.75 4.50 -1.28
N ARG A 149 17.19 4.19 -2.50
CA ARG A 149 18.62 4.09 -2.85
C ARG A 149 19.30 5.46 -2.76
N ALA A 150 18.67 6.52 -3.26
CA ALA A 150 19.20 7.87 -3.16
C ALA A 150 19.36 8.29 -1.68
N GLY A 151 18.33 8.09 -0.85
CA GLY A 151 18.40 8.38 0.59
C GLY A 151 19.49 7.56 1.30
N ALA A 152 19.55 6.26 1.04
CA ALA A 152 20.58 5.39 1.61
C ALA A 152 22.01 5.81 1.21
N SER A 153 22.21 6.30 -0.02
CA SER A 153 23.50 6.85 -0.47
C SER A 153 23.93 8.11 0.26
N LEU A 154 22.98 8.86 0.81
CA LEU A 154 23.21 10.01 1.68
C LEU A 154 23.30 9.62 3.17
N GLY A 155 23.27 8.31 3.48
CA GLY A 155 23.37 7.76 4.83
C GLY A 155 22.03 7.60 5.56
N SER A 156 20.92 8.13 5.03
CA SER A 156 19.60 8.01 5.64
C SER A 156 18.46 8.16 4.63
N PHE A 157 17.53 7.20 4.60
CA PHE A 157 16.26 7.31 3.90
C PHE A 157 15.14 7.64 4.89
N VAL A 158 14.46 8.77 4.65
CA VAL A 158 13.31 9.22 5.43
C VAL A 158 12.09 9.28 4.50
N PRO A 159 11.04 8.48 4.73
CA PRO A 159 9.83 8.50 3.91
C PRO A 159 9.09 9.83 3.97
N SER A 160 8.28 10.11 2.96
CA SER A 160 7.34 11.24 3.02
C SER A 160 6.40 11.08 4.22
N PRO A 161 6.06 12.17 4.95
CA PRO A 161 5.07 12.14 6.03
C PRO A 161 3.73 11.50 5.62
N GLN A 162 3.34 11.59 4.34
CA GLN A 162 2.13 10.98 3.80
C GLN A 162 2.12 9.45 3.88
N THR A 163 3.31 8.85 3.99
CA THR A 163 3.52 7.39 4.03
C THR A 163 3.79 6.87 5.45
N SER A 164 3.68 7.74 6.45
CA SER A 164 3.97 7.45 7.86
C SER A 164 2.82 6.73 8.59
N SER A 165 1.69 6.47 7.91
CA SER A 165 0.54 5.79 8.49
C SER A 165 0.11 4.58 7.65
N VAL A 166 -0.13 3.48 8.33
CA VAL A 166 -0.65 2.22 7.80
C VAL A 166 -2.07 2.07 8.31
N SER A 167 -3.06 2.26 7.42
CA SER A 167 -4.46 2.39 7.81
C SER A 167 -5.40 1.72 6.82
N HIS A 168 -6.69 1.74 7.14
CA HIS A 168 -7.73 1.27 6.23
C HIS A 168 -7.71 1.99 4.87
N PHE A 169 -7.28 3.26 4.83
CA PHE A 169 -7.17 3.99 3.58
C PHE A 169 -5.96 3.58 2.73
N SER A 170 -4.75 3.55 3.32
CA SER A 170 -3.56 3.15 2.57
C SER A 170 -3.66 1.69 2.13
N ASN A 171 -4.25 0.82 2.96
CA ASN A 171 -4.57 -0.55 2.59
C ASN A 171 -5.59 -0.61 1.44
N ALA A 172 -6.64 0.22 1.44
CA ALA A 172 -7.62 0.25 0.36
C ALA A 172 -6.99 0.66 -0.98
N ALA A 173 -6.13 1.69 -0.98
CA ALA A 173 -5.38 2.07 -2.18
C ALA A 173 -4.51 0.91 -2.69
N PHE A 174 -3.80 0.23 -1.77
CA PHE A 174 -2.96 -0.91 -2.11
C PHE A 174 -3.77 -2.06 -2.73
N VAL A 175 -4.90 -2.44 -2.13
CA VAL A 175 -5.80 -3.50 -2.64
C VAL A 175 -6.33 -3.16 -4.04
N ILE A 176 -6.63 -1.88 -4.30
CA ILE A 176 -7.07 -1.43 -5.62
C ILE A 176 -5.93 -1.55 -6.65
N VAL A 177 -4.70 -1.22 -6.28
CA VAL A 177 -3.55 -1.43 -7.16
C VAL A 177 -3.41 -2.91 -7.52
N GLU A 178 -3.46 -3.80 -6.53
CA GLU A 178 -3.40 -5.26 -6.77
C GLU A 178 -4.52 -5.75 -7.69
N THR A 179 -5.72 -5.22 -7.48
CA THR A 179 -6.89 -5.47 -8.33
C THR A 179 -6.66 -5.02 -9.76
N LYS A 180 -6.19 -3.79 -9.97
CA LYS A 180 -5.90 -3.26 -11.31
C LYS A 180 -4.78 -4.04 -12.00
N LEU A 181 -3.87 -4.63 -11.24
CA LEU A 181 -2.85 -5.54 -11.75
C LEU A 181 -3.37 -6.98 -11.98
N GLY A 182 -4.66 -7.23 -11.75
CA GLY A 182 -5.30 -8.53 -12.02
C GLY A 182 -4.82 -9.65 -11.11
N ARG A 183 -4.25 -9.34 -9.95
CA ARG A 183 -3.71 -10.35 -9.04
C ARG A 183 -4.82 -11.17 -8.43
N SER A 184 -4.70 -12.50 -8.44
CA SER A 184 -5.61 -13.42 -7.72
C SER A 184 -5.33 -13.52 -6.22
N GLU A 185 -4.12 -13.16 -5.80
CA GLU A 185 -3.66 -13.23 -4.41
C GLU A 185 -3.02 -11.92 -3.93
N PRO A 186 -3.25 -11.54 -2.65
CA PRO A 186 -2.58 -10.40 -2.03
C PRO A 186 -1.06 -10.51 -2.12
N ILE A 187 -0.37 -9.40 -2.33
CA ILE A 187 1.07 -9.28 -2.18
C ILE A 187 1.42 -9.47 -0.71
N ARG A 188 2.40 -10.33 -0.47
CA ARG A 188 2.93 -10.65 0.86
C ARG A 188 4.45 -10.62 0.80
N PRO A 189 5.13 -10.27 1.91
CA PRO A 189 6.59 -10.16 1.91
C PRO A 189 7.28 -11.49 1.53
N ASP A 190 6.72 -12.62 1.93
CA ASP A 190 7.28 -13.96 1.70
C ASP A 190 7.29 -14.40 0.22
N ILE A 191 6.67 -13.65 -0.69
CA ILE A 191 6.60 -13.96 -2.11
C ILE A 191 7.45 -12.96 -2.91
N THR A 192 8.62 -13.39 -3.36
CA THR A 192 9.40 -12.62 -4.35
C THR A 192 8.69 -12.64 -5.69
N THR A 193 8.21 -11.48 -6.15
CA THR A 193 7.51 -11.37 -7.44
C THR A 193 8.48 -10.88 -8.52
N SER A 194 9.15 -11.83 -9.17
CA SER A 194 10.14 -11.55 -10.23
C SER A 194 9.51 -11.17 -11.57
N THR A 195 8.20 -11.36 -11.75
CA THR A 195 7.49 -11.16 -13.02
C THR A 195 6.29 -10.23 -12.82
N GLY A 196 6.25 -9.12 -13.56
CA GLY A 196 4.98 -8.42 -13.87
C GLY A 196 4.60 -7.22 -13.00
N LEU A 197 5.56 -6.50 -12.41
CA LEU A 197 5.23 -5.31 -11.57
C LEU A 197 5.79 -3.99 -12.07
N ASP A 198 6.32 -3.97 -13.29
CA ASP A 198 6.78 -2.75 -13.96
C ASP A 198 5.64 -1.72 -14.09
N LEU A 199 4.39 -2.20 -14.00
CA LEU A 199 3.17 -1.40 -14.02
C LEU A 199 2.68 -0.95 -12.63
N PHE A 200 3.30 -1.38 -11.52
CA PHE A 200 2.80 -1.04 -10.18
C PHE A 200 2.83 0.47 -9.95
N SER A 201 3.92 1.15 -10.31
CA SER A 201 4.02 2.61 -10.25
C SER A 201 2.90 3.29 -11.06
N ASN A 202 2.66 2.83 -12.29
CA ASN A 202 1.61 3.39 -13.16
C ASN A 202 0.20 3.13 -12.59
N ALA A 203 -0.03 1.95 -12.02
CA ALA A 203 -1.29 1.59 -11.38
C ALA A 203 -1.52 2.46 -10.15
N LEU A 204 -0.49 2.67 -9.33
CA LEU A 204 -0.55 3.55 -8.16
C LEU A 204 -0.88 4.99 -8.55
N ASP A 205 -0.17 5.56 -9.53
CA ASP A 205 -0.41 6.93 -10.00
C ASP A 205 -1.84 7.08 -10.56
N ALA A 206 -2.31 6.09 -11.31
CA ALA A 206 -3.69 6.07 -11.79
C ALA A 206 -4.70 5.97 -10.64
N VAL A 207 -4.44 5.17 -9.61
CA VAL A 207 -5.31 5.05 -8.43
C VAL A 207 -5.38 6.37 -7.67
N ASN A 208 -4.23 7.02 -7.41
CA ASN A 208 -4.19 8.30 -6.70
C ASN A 208 -4.98 9.38 -7.45
N ARG A 209 -4.83 9.45 -8.78
CA ARG A 209 -5.62 10.36 -9.63
C ARG A 209 -7.10 10.01 -9.60
N ASP A 210 -7.45 8.74 -9.81
CA ASP A 210 -8.84 8.30 -9.94
C ASP A 210 -9.61 8.36 -8.60
N ILE A 211 -8.92 8.29 -7.45
CA ILE A 211 -9.51 8.48 -6.11
C ILE A 211 -9.93 9.95 -5.89
N ALA A 212 -9.24 10.90 -6.53
CA ALA A 212 -9.55 12.32 -6.46
C ALA A 212 -10.72 12.74 -7.37
N ASP A 213 -11.44 11.79 -7.97
CA ASP A 213 -12.66 12.02 -8.77
C ASP A 213 -13.86 11.29 -8.15
N SER A 214 -14.85 12.02 -7.65
CA SER A 214 -16.04 11.46 -6.98
C SER A 214 -16.94 10.64 -7.90
N THR A 215 -16.83 10.85 -9.22
CA THR A 215 -17.57 10.07 -10.21
C THR A 215 -16.88 8.75 -10.56
N SER A 216 -15.60 8.62 -10.22
CA SER A 216 -14.80 7.45 -10.51
C SER A 216 -15.28 6.21 -9.76
N PRO A 217 -15.43 5.06 -10.45
CA PRO A 217 -15.58 3.76 -9.81
C PRO A 217 -14.49 3.45 -8.77
N VAL A 218 -13.27 3.95 -9.00
CA VAL A 218 -12.13 3.72 -8.11
C VAL A 218 -12.36 4.42 -6.78
N ALA A 219 -12.81 5.67 -6.76
CA ALA A 219 -13.09 6.40 -5.52
C ALA A 219 -14.19 5.71 -4.68
N ARG A 220 -15.23 5.19 -5.35
CA ARG A 220 -16.32 4.45 -4.68
C ARG A 220 -15.85 3.11 -4.13
N LYS A 221 -15.07 2.34 -4.89
CA LYS A 221 -14.44 1.10 -4.42
C LYS A 221 -13.48 1.35 -3.27
N PHE A 222 -12.69 2.43 -3.36
CA PHE A 222 -11.78 2.84 -2.30
C PHE A 222 -12.53 3.05 -0.99
N LYS A 223 -13.61 3.85 -0.99
CA LYS A 223 -14.42 4.06 0.21
C LYS A 223 -15.07 2.76 0.70
N LEU A 224 -15.56 1.90 -0.19
CA LEU A 224 -16.13 0.60 0.16
C LEU A 224 -15.11 -0.32 0.85
N ILE A 225 -13.90 -0.46 0.30
CA ILE A 225 -12.82 -1.30 0.84
C ILE A 225 -12.31 -0.71 2.16
N ALA A 226 -12.19 0.60 2.25
CA ALA A 226 -11.85 1.33 3.48
C ALA A 226 -12.87 1.03 4.60
N MET A 227 -14.16 1.11 4.29
CA MET A 227 -15.24 0.77 5.24
C MET A 227 -15.25 -0.72 5.61
N ALA A 228 -15.04 -1.61 4.64
CA ALA A 228 -14.96 -3.05 4.91
C ALA A 228 -13.78 -3.38 5.82
N THR A 229 -12.63 -2.73 5.58
CA THR A 229 -11.45 -2.86 6.44
C THR A 229 -11.77 -2.43 7.87
N LYS A 230 -12.41 -1.28 8.04
CA LYS A 230 -12.85 -0.76 9.34
C LYS A 230 -13.85 -1.65 10.05
N ALA A 231 -14.84 -2.16 9.33
CA ALA A 231 -15.81 -3.11 9.88
C ALA A 231 -15.15 -4.42 10.34
N ILE A 232 -14.17 -4.91 9.60
CA ILE A 232 -13.42 -6.11 9.97
C ILE A 232 -12.59 -5.84 11.22
N VAL A 233 -11.82 -4.74 11.26
CA VAL A 233 -10.86 -4.48 12.35
C VAL A 233 -11.53 -3.99 13.62
N GLU A 234 -12.30 -2.91 13.54
CA GLU A 234 -12.91 -2.28 14.72
C GLU A 234 -14.16 -3.05 15.18
N ASP A 235 -15.02 -3.43 14.24
CA ASP A 235 -16.31 -4.04 14.59
C ASP A 235 -16.24 -5.58 14.66
N GLY A 236 -15.20 -6.20 14.10
CA GLY A 236 -15.04 -7.66 14.08
C GLY A 236 -16.05 -8.34 13.16
N MET A 237 -16.48 -7.65 12.10
CA MET A 237 -17.47 -8.16 11.16
C MET A 237 -16.86 -9.29 10.31
N THR A 238 -17.39 -10.50 10.47
CA THR A 238 -16.88 -11.71 9.80
C THR A 238 -17.44 -11.91 8.39
N GLN A 239 -18.55 -11.29 8.05
CA GLN A 239 -19.24 -11.50 6.77
C GLN A 239 -19.57 -10.15 6.11
N ILE A 240 -18.78 -9.80 5.10
CA ILE A 240 -18.95 -8.59 4.28
C ILE A 240 -19.68 -8.92 2.96
N LEU A 241 -19.44 -10.10 2.41
CA LEU A 241 -20.00 -10.59 1.16
C LEU A 241 -21.07 -11.66 1.43
N GLU A 242 -22.15 -11.63 0.65
CA GLU A 242 -23.18 -12.67 0.68
C GLU A 242 -22.71 -13.89 -0.13
N GLY A 243 -22.73 -15.08 0.49
CA GLY A 243 -22.29 -16.33 -0.15
C GLY A 243 -20.79 -16.41 -0.49
N GLY A 244 -20.00 -15.37 -0.17
CA GLY A 244 -18.56 -15.31 -0.39
C GLY A 244 -17.74 -15.77 0.81
N LYS A 245 -16.45 -15.43 0.80
CA LYS A 245 -15.52 -15.70 1.91
C LYS A 245 -15.99 -15.04 3.20
N SER A 246 -15.75 -15.72 4.32
CA SER A 246 -16.17 -15.30 5.65
C SER A 246 -15.12 -15.68 6.70
N GLY A 247 -15.07 -14.92 7.78
CA GLY A 247 -14.11 -15.11 8.87
C GLY A 247 -13.04 -14.04 8.88
N LEU A 248 -12.53 -13.74 10.07
CA LEU A 248 -11.59 -12.64 10.27
C LEU A 248 -10.22 -12.97 9.66
N GLU A 249 -9.78 -14.23 9.67
CA GLU A 249 -8.46 -14.62 9.15
C GLU A 249 -8.34 -14.51 7.61
N GLN A 250 -9.48 -14.41 6.92
CA GLN A 250 -9.60 -14.30 5.46
C GLN A 250 -9.81 -12.86 4.98
N SER A 251 -9.64 -11.87 5.86
CA SER A 251 -9.93 -10.46 5.58
C SER A 251 -9.24 -9.92 4.32
N ASP A 252 -7.94 -10.20 4.13
CA ASP A 252 -7.19 -9.76 2.94
C ASP A 252 -7.79 -10.29 1.63
N GLN A 253 -8.27 -11.53 1.64
CA GLN A 253 -8.94 -12.13 0.50
C GLN A 253 -10.33 -11.53 0.25
N ILE A 254 -11.10 -11.25 1.32
CA ILE A 254 -12.40 -10.57 1.20
C ILE A 254 -12.23 -9.18 0.59
N LEU A 255 -11.22 -8.42 1.04
CA LEU A 255 -10.93 -7.08 0.52
C LEU A 255 -10.47 -7.14 -0.95
N LEU A 256 -9.63 -8.11 -1.31
CA LEU A 256 -9.22 -8.30 -2.70
C LEU A 256 -10.41 -8.70 -3.60
N GLU A 257 -11.31 -9.55 -3.12
CA GLU A 257 -12.51 -9.97 -3.83
C GLU A 257 -13.47 -8.80 -4.09
N LEU A 258 -13.64 -7.90 -3.10
CA LEU A 258 -14.35 -6.62 -3.26
C LEU A 258 -13.72 -5.74 -4.36
N GLY A 259 -12.39 -5.74 -4.46
CA GLY A 259 -11.65 -5.05 -5.50
C GLY A 259 -11.87 -5.65 -6.89
N GLN A 260 -11.70 -6.96 -7.05
CA GLN A 260 -11.74 -7.66 -8.33
C GLN A 260 -13.12 -7.76 -8.95
N SER A 261 -14.13 -8.04 -8.14
CA SER A 261 -15.31 -8.71 -8.64
C SER A 261 -16.33 -7.77 -9.28
N THR A 262 -17.08 -8.35 -10.20
CA THR A 262 -18.32 -7.83 -10.77
C THR A 262 -19.50 -8.60 -10.19
N ASN A 263 -20.55 -7.89 -9.78
CA ASN A 263 -21.80 -8.46 -9.27
C ASN A 263 -21.68 -9.23 -7.94
N LEU A 264 -20.87 -8.75 -6.99
CA LEU A 264 -20.97 -9.24 -5.62
C LEU A 264 -22.16 -8.62 -4.91
N ASN A 265 -22.85 -9.45 -4.13
CA ASN A 265 -23.83 -8.97 -3.17
C ASN A 265 -23.15 -8.72 -1.83
N LEU A 266 -23.35 -7.52 -1.29
CA LEU A 266 -22.92 -7.21 0.06
C LEU A 266 -23.85 -7.91 1.06
N ALA A 267 -23.29 -8.47 2.12
CA ALA A 267 -24.06 -9.09 3.18
C ALA A 267 -24.98 -8.05 3.84
N SER A 268 -26.22 -8.44 4.18
CA SER A 268 -27.23 -7.50 4.70
C SER A 268 -26.76 -6.75 5.96
N GLN A 269 -26.01 -7.42 6.84
CA GLN A 269 -25.45 -6.77 8.04
C GLN A 269 -24.45 -5.66 7.69
N PHE A 270 -23.63 -5.85 6.66
CA PHE A 270 -22.67 -4.83 6.22
C PHE A 270 -23.41 -3.67 5.55
N VAL A 271 -24.42 -3.96 4.72
CA VAL A 271 -25.29 -2.94 4.11
C VAL A 271 -25.96 -2.07 5.18
N GLN A 272 -26.46 -2.68 6.27
CA GLN A 272 -27.05 -1.94 7.39
C GLN A 272 -26.02 -1.08 8.13
N ALA A 273 -24.75 -1.49 8.17
CA ALA A 273 -23.67 -0.75 8.81
C ALA A 273 -23.10 0.41 7.96
N ILE A 274 -23.36 0.43 6.63
CA ILE A 274 -22.81 1.43 5.70
C ILE A 274 -22.99 2.88 6.19
N PRO A 275 -24.17 3.34 6.66
CA PRO A 275 -24.33 4.73 7.09
C PRO A 275 -23.40 5.11 8.24
N THR A 276 -23.29 4.26 9.26
CA THR A 276 -22.43 4.48 10.43
C THR A 276 -20.95 4.39 10.07
N LEU A 277 -20.56 3.39 9.27
CA LEU A 277 -19.18 3.22 8.81
C LEU A 277 -18.73 4.38 7.90
N SER A 278 -19.62 4.88 7.04
CA SER A 278 -19.36 6.01 6.15
C SER A 278 -19.08 7.29 6.95
N ALA A 279 -19.81 7.53 8.05
CA ALA A 279 -19.56 8.62 8.96
C ALA A 279 -18.19 8.49 9.65
N ARG A 280 -17.87 7.33 10.23
CA ARG A 280 -16.59 7.06 10.91
C ARG A 280 -15.39 7.22 9.97
N VAL A 281 -15.47 6.67 8.76
CA VAL A 281 -14.44 6.85 7.73
C VAL A 281 -14.30 8.33 7.35
N SER A 282 -15.40 9.09 7.30
CA SER A 282 -15.34 10.52 7.00
C SER A 282 -14.70 11.34 8.13
N GLU A 283 -14.92 10.95 9.38
CA GLU A 283 -14.25 11.53 10.56
C GLU A 283 -12.74 11.24 10.53
N ASP A 284 -12.35 10.01 10.23
CA ASP A 284 -10.96 9.59 10.15
C ASP A 284 -10.14 10.44 9.17
N LEU A 285 -10.70 10.75 7.99
CA LEU A 285 -10.05 11.62 6.98
C LEU A 285 -9.68 13.02 7.51
N THR A 286 -10.41 13.50 8.53
CA THR A 286 -10.17 14.81 9.15
C THR A 286 -9.34 14.72 10.43
N SER A 287 -9.12 13.52 10.96
CA SER A 287 -8.35 13.31 12.17
C SER A 287 -6.86 13.51 11.92
N SER A 288 -6.12 13.96 12.93
CA SER A 288 -4.65 14.06 12.87
C SER A 288 -3.94 12.71 12.70
N LEU A 289 -4.65 11.59 12.92
CA LEU A 289 -4.10 10.24 12.73
C LEU A 289 -3.97 9.85 11.25
N PHE A 290 -4.80 10.42 10.38
CA PHE A 290 -4.89 10.02 8.97
C PHE A 290 -4.79 11.18 7.98
N SER A 291 -5.02 12.42 8.41
CA SER A 291 -5.03 13.60 7.53
C SER A 291 -3.69 13.91 6.88
N ALA A 292 -2.58 13.45 7.45
CA ALA A 292 -1.26 13.60 6.85
C ALA A 292 -1.07 12.76 5.57
N GLY A 293 -1.91 11.75 5.33
CA GLY A 293 -1.75 10.75 4.26
C GLY A 293 -2.49 11.01 2.94
N PHE A 294 -3.35 12.03 2.88
CA PHE A 294 -4.17 12.32 1.69
C PHE A 294 -4.08 13.77 1.25
N ASP A 295 -4.07 13.99 -0.06
CA ASP A 295 -4.30 15.32 -0.61
C ASP A 295 -5.67 15.84 -0.15
N PRO A 296 -5.80 17.12 0.24
CA PRO A 296 -7.08 17.69 0.69
C PRO A 296 -8.23 17.50 -0.32
N GLY A 297 -7.91 17.45 -1.62
CA GLY A 297 -8.88 17.15 -2.68
C GLY A 297 -9.49 15.75 -2.55
N VAL A 298 -8.69 14.74 -2.19
CA VAL A 298 -9.16 13.37 -1.96
C VAL A 298 -10.13 13.32 -0.78
N THR A 299 -9.84 14.01 0.31
CA THR A 299 -10.73 14.07 1.49
C THR A 299 -12.13 14.54 1.10
N SER A 300 -12.23 15.66 0.38
CA SER A 300 -13.52 16.22 -0.05
C SER A 300 -14.30 15.26 -0.95
N VAL A 301 -13.60 14.59 -1.86
CA VAL A 301 -14.16 13.61 -2.79
C VAL A 301 -14.73 12.42 -2.03
N ILE A 302 -13.96 11.79 -1.15
CA ILE A 302 -14.39 10.60 -0.41
C ILE A 302 -15.57 10.93 0.51
N GLN A 303 -15.60 12.11 1.13
CA GLN A 303 -16.73 12.57 1.94
C GLN A 303 -18.00 12.76 1.11
N SER A 304 -17.90 13.20 -0.14
CA SER A 304 -19.05 13.44 -1.03
C SER A 304 -19.75 12.17 -1.55
N ILE A 305 -19.08 11.01 -1.49
CA ILE A 305 -19.62 9.75 -2.02
C ILE A 305 -20.79 9.29 -1.14
N SER A 306 -21.97 9.20 -1.76
CA SER A 306 -23.21 8.78 -1.09
C SER A 306 -23.24 7.30 -0.72
N ASN A 307 -23.97 6.97 0.35
CA ASN A 307 -24.14 5.59 0.80
C ASN A 307 -24.69 4.66 -0.30
N GLN A 308 -25.61 5.16 -1.14
CA GLN A 308 -26.13 4.40 -2.28
C GLN A 308 -25.04 4.06 -3.32
N SER A 309 -24.13 5.01 -3.58
CA SER A 309 -22.99 4.79 -4.48
C SER A 309 -22.00 3.78 -3.92
N ILE A 310 -21.86 3.72 -2.59
CA ILE A 310 -21.01 2.75 -1.90
C ILE A 310 -21.62 1.35 -2.01
N SER A 311 -22.92 1.20 -1.71
CA SER A 311 -23.62 -0.10 -1.77
C SER A 311 -23.58 -0.72 -3.17
N THR A 312 -23.56 0.10 -4.21
CA THR A 312 -23.49 -0.35 -5.61
C THR A 312 -22.04 -0.50 -6.11
N ALA A 313 -21.03 -0.02 -5.38
CA ALA A 313 -19.64 -0.13 -5.82
C ALA A 313 -19.13 -1.59 -5.90
N ALA A 314 -19.74 -2.50 -5.14
CA ALA A 314 -19.45 -3.94 -5.17
C ALA A 314 -19.85 -4.60 -6.51
N THR A 315 -20.71 -3.96 -7.30
CA THR A 315 -21.15 -4.49 -8.61
C THR A 315 -20.32 -3.96 -9.78
N VAL A 316 -19.48 -2.94 -9.56
CA VAL A 316 -18.70 -2.28 -10.61
C VAL A 316 -17.34 -2.96 -10.80
N SER A 317 -16.90 -3.23 -12.03
CA SER A 317 -15.53 -3.68 -12.29
C SER A 317 -14.55 -2.52 -12.28
N LEU A 318 -13.36 -2.74 -11.74
CA LEU A 318 -12.23 -1.86 -12.08
C LEU A 318 -11.56 -2.37 -13.36
N PRO A 319 -11.10 -1.47 -14.25
CA PRO A 319 -10.34 -1.87 -15.42
C PRO A 319 -9.00 -2.45 -14.98
N VAL A 320 -8.70 -3.67 -15.44
CA VAL A 320 -7.41 -4.32 -15.24
C VAL A 320 -6.43 -3.75 -16.27
N ILE A 321 -5.28 -3.28 -15.80
CA ILE A 321 -4.17 -2.85 -16.64
C ILE A 321 -3.51 -4.13 -17.15
N ARG A 322 -3.86 -4.53 -18.37
CA ARG A 322 -3.20 -5.64 -19.07
C ARG A 322 -2.00 -5.09 -19.81
N LEU A 323 -0.86 -5.78 -19.71
CA LEU A 323 0.23 -5.58 -20.66
C LEU A 323 -0.32 -5.83 -22.07
N PRO A 324 0.05 -5.02 -23.09
CA PRO A 324 -0.01 -5.54 -24.44
C PRO A 324 0.78 -6.85 -24.44
N SER A 325 0.17 -7.91 -24.93
CA SER A 325 0.87 -9.18 -25.02
C SER A 325 2.15 -8.93 -25.82
N LEU A 326 3.28 -9.47 -25.38
CA LEU A 326 4.52 -9.52 -26.18
C LEU A 326 4.33 -10.31 -27.51
N LEU A 327 3.10 -10.74 -27.82
CA LEU A 327 2.66 -11.38 -29.04
C LEU A 327 2.02 -10.41 -30.06
N ASP A 328 1.81 -9.14 -29.71
CA ASP A 328 1.29 -8.11 -30.65
C ASP A 328 2.39 -7.19 -31.21
N VAL A 329 3.67 -7.59 -31.12
CA VAL A 329 4.69 -7.04 -32.02
C VAL A 329 4.57 -7.82 -33.33
N ALA A 330 3.68 -7.35 -34.21
CA ALA A 330 3.80 -7.68 -35.62
C ALA A 330 5.24 -7.36 -36.06
N PRO A 331 5.94 -8.25 -36.78
CA PRO A 331 7.26 -7.95 -37.29
C PRO A 331 7.14 -6.88 -38.37
N GLU A 332 7.14 -5.60 -37.99
CA GLU A 332 7.54 -4.52 -38.88
C GLU A 332 9.06 -4.57 -39.00
N ASN A 333 9.52 -5.42 -39.91
CA ASN A 333 10.45 -5.02 -40.96
C ASN A 333 10.65 -6.22 -41.89
N GLY A 334 10.06 -6.10 -43.08
CA GLY A 334 10.34 -6.98 -44.19
C GLY A 334 11.84 -7.02 -44.46
N VAL A 335 12.39 -8.22 -44.42
CA VAL A 335 13.54 -8.57 -45.23
C VAL A 335 12.96 -9.31 -46.42
N ASP A 336 13.00 -8.65 -47.58
CA ASP A 336 12.72 -9.23 -48.88
C ASP A 336 13.46 -10.56 -49.02
N ILE A 337 12.72 -11.66 -49.08
CA ILE A 337 13.23 -12.91 -49.63
C ILE A 337 13.21 -12.72 -51.14
N VAL A 338 14.34 -12.28 -51.68
CA VAL A 338 14.61 -12.31 -53.12
C VAL A 338 14.79 -13.78 -53.52
N ASP A 339 13.81 -14.30 -54.23
CA ASP A 339 13.95 -15.52 -55.04
C ASP A 339 15.06 -15.30 -56.07
N GLY A 340 16.11 -16.12 -56.03
CA GLY A 340 17.26 -15.92 -56.90
C GLY A 340 18.32 -17.01 -56.89
N ILE A 341 18.01 -18.12 -57.56
CA ILE A 341 18.93 -18.96 -58.35
C ILE A 341 19.90 -19.89 -57.59
N VAL A 342 19.60 -21.18 -57.74
CA VAL A 342 20.48 -22.34 -57.58
C VAL A 342 21.72 -22.23 -58.49
N PRO A 343 22.90 -22.65 -58.01
CA PRO A 343 23.67 -23.62 -58.80
C PRO A 343 24.09 -24.85 -57.99
N ALA A 344 24.19 -25.94 -58.75
CA ALA A 344 24.37 -27.30 -58.31
C ALA A 344 25.80 -27.65 -57.84
N ALA A 345 25.83 -28.58 -56.88
CA ALA A 345 26.73 -29.71 -56.71
C ALA A 345 28.25 -29.59 -56.97
N SER A 346 29.04 -29.86 -55.92
CA SER A 346 30.09 -30.90 -55.94
C SER A 346 30.48 -31.34 -54.52
N SER A 347 30.34 -32.65 -54.27
CA SER A 347 30.68 -33.44 -53.07
C SER A 347 32.19 -33.40 -52.67
N PRO A 348 32.67 -34.24 -51.72
CA PRO A 348 32.28 -34.48 -50.31
C PRO A 348 33.50 -34.31 -49.36
N ILE A 349 33.34 -34.47 -48.03
CA ILE A 349 34.21 -35.26 -47.11
C ILE A 349 33.79 -35.07 -45.63
N SER A 350 33.79 -36.22 -44.93
CA SER A 350 33.77 -36.57 -43.49
C SER A 350 33.97 -35.44 -42.45
N SER A 351 33.47 -35.46 -41.21
CA SER A 351 33.21 -36.53 -40.23
C SER A 351 32.42 -35.86 -39.08
N GLY A 352 31.38 -36.47 -38.52
CA GLY A 352 31.52 -37.22 -37.26
C GLY A 352 31.23 -36.34 -36.03
N GLY A 353 30.00 -36.36 -35.52
CA GLY A 353 29.67 -35.67 -34.26
C GLY A 353 28.19 -35.40 -34.05
N GLY A 354 27.35 -36.43 -34.03
CA GLY A 354 25.95 -36.31 -33.64
C GLY A 354 25.79 -36.28 -32.12
N LEU A 355 25.30 -35.18 -31.56
CA LEU A 355 24.78 -35.12 -30.19
C LEU A 355 23.26 -35.21 -30.22
N ARG A 356 22.77 -36.34 -29.72
CA ARG A 356 21.36 -36.61 -29.42
C ARG A 356 21.08 -36.19 -27.98
N PHE A 357 20.03 -35.43 -27.75
CA PHE A 357 19.38 -35.39 -26.43
C PHE A 357 18.03 -36.09 -26.53
N ARG A 358 17.92 -37.18 -25.76
CA ARG A 358 16.70 -37.97 -25.57
C ARG A 358 15.75 -37.18 -24.68
N SER A 359 14.52 -36.96 -25.15
CA SER A 359 13.38 -36.60 -24.31
C SER A 359 12.98 -37.83 -23.50
N ALA A 360 12.88 -37.67 -22.18
CA ALA A 360 12.28 -38.66 -21.31
C ALA A 360 10.75 -38.51 -21.37
N PHE A 361 10.11 -39.58 -21.82
CA PHE A 361 8.67 -39.75 -21.90
C PHE A 361 8.01 -39.74 -20.52
N ASN A 362 6.84 -39.12 -20.47
CA ASN A 362 5.79 -39.30 -19.47
C ASN A 362 4.85 -40.44 -19.93
N PRO A 363 4.33 -41.33 -19.06
CA PRO A 363 3.11 -42.06 -19.40
C PRO A 363 2.06 -41.90 -18.30
N GLY A 364 1.00 -41.14 -18.58
CA GLY A 364 -0.13 -41.11 -17.65
C GLY A 364 -1.19 -40.03 -17.84
N SER A 365 -1.67 -39.77 -19.06
CA SER A 365 -3.11 -39.48 -19.32
C SER A 365 -3.32 -39.08 -20.78
N ASN A 366 -4.04 -39.95 -21.50
CA ASN A 366 -4.65 -39.63 -22.78
C ASN A 366 -5.74 -38.57 -22.59
N LYS A 367 -5.48 -37.34 -23.03
CA LYS A 367 -6.53 -36.45 -23.51
C LYS A 367 -6.09 -35.86 -24.84
N SER A 368 -6.61 -36.44 -25.92
CA SER A 368 -6.54 -35.87 -27.26
C SER A 368 -7.40 -34.61 -27.30
N ILE A 369 -6.80 -33.47 -27.60
CA ILE A 369 -7.53 -32.23 -27.92
C ILE A 369 -7.55 -32.10 -29.44
N TYR A 370 -8.76 -32.08 -29.99
CA TYR A 370 -9.08 -31.81 -31.38
C TYR A 370 -9.18 -30.29 -31.58
N ILE A 371 -8.42 -29.74 -32.52
CA ILE A 371 -8.53 -28.34 -32.94
C ILE A 371 -8.98 -28.35 -34.41
N PRO A 372 -10.22 -27.92 -34.72
CA PRO A 372 -10.64 -27.72 -36.10
C PRO A 372 -10.00 -26.45 -36.66
N ALA A 373 -9.53 -26.53 -37.92
CA ALA A 373 -8.99 -25.41 -38.66
C ALA A 373 -10.10 -24.45 -39.10
N ASN A 374 -9.87 -23.16 -38.90
CA ASN A 374 -10.31 -22.08 -39.78
C ASN A 374 -9.18 -21.05 -39.85
#